data_AF-A0A7Y3FA56-F1
#
_entry.id   AF-A0A7Y3FA56-F1
#
_cell.length_a   1.000
_cell.length_b   1.000
_cell.length_c   1.000
_cell.angle_alpha   90.00
_cell.angle_beta   90.00
_cell.angle_gamma   90.00
#
_symmetry.space_group_name_H-M   'P 1'
#
loop_
_entity.id
_entity.type
_entity.pdbx_description
1 polymer ?
#
loop_
_entity_poly.entity_id
_entity_poly.type
_entity_poly.pdbx_seq_one_letter_code
_entity_poly.pdbx_strand_id
1 'polypeptide(L)'
;DIGLLFERSKKGLLFSRETKKIVGPKIEALEKQKGFQRILKFLEILNDLANAEDYNVLNADGFAFETTPQDSAKIDIIYKHINNNFQNHISLDEIADKASMTVPAFCRYFKKATGRTFTKLVNEYRIVHATKLLSESKMSITDVCYECGFNNFSHFNKLFKEITGKSASKYRSEMKQIIQ
;
A
#
# COMPACT_ATOMS: atom_id res chain seq x y z
N ASP A 1 -15.75 4.24 26.37
CA ASP A 1 -15.77 5.29 25.32
C ASP A 1 -15.45 4.70 23.95
N ILE A 2 -16.19 5.12 22.91
CA ILE A 2 -16.07 4.63 21.53
C ILE A 2 -14.72 5.05 20.91
N GLY A 3 -14.17 6.21 21.28
CA GLY A 3 -12.82 6.61 20.83
C GLY A 3 -11.77 5.56 21.21
N LEU A 4 -11.82 5.10 22.46
CA LEU A 4 -10.93 4.05 22.96
C LEU A 4 -11.19 2.68 22.31
N LEU A 5 -12.43 2.38 21.90
CA LEU A 5 -12.72 1.19 21.09
C LEU A 5 -11.98 1.24 19.76
N PHE A 6 -12.01 2.37 19.06
CA PHE A 6 -11.30 2.52 17.80
C PHE A 6 -9.78 2.45 17.96
N GLU A 7 -9.23 3.01 19.03
CA GLU A 7 -7.79 2.86 19.32
C GLU A 7 -7.40 1.39 19.55
N ARG A 8 -8.19 0.65 20.34
CA ARG A 8 -7.95 -0.78 20.59
C ARG A 8 -8.16 -1.63 19.33
N SER A 9 -9.15 -1.29 18.49
CA SER A 9 -9.49 -2.06 17.29
C SER A 9 -8.42 -1.99 16.20
N LYS A 10 -7.52 -0.99 16.23
CA LYS A 10 -6.32 -0.94 15.36
C LYS A 10 -5.46 -2.19 15.45
N LYS A 11 -5.48 -2.90 16.59
CA LYS A 11 -4.71 -4.14 16.81
C LYS A 11 -5.50 -5.40 16.51
N GLY A 12 -6.74 -5.27 16.04
CA GLY A 12 -7.69 -6.36 15.85
C GLY A 12 -8.24 -6.84 17.19
N LEU A 13 -9.57 -6.88 17.31
CA LEU A 13 -10.25 -7.32 18.52
C LEU A 13 -11.11 -8.54 18.24
N LEU A 14 -10.95 -9.57 19.06
CA LEU A 14 -11.82 -10.72 19.11
C LEU A 14 -12.62 -10.68 20.41
N PHE A 15 -13.89 -10.34 20.29
CA PHE A 15 -14.83 -10.40 21.40
C PHE A 15 -15.23 -11.84 21.70
N SER A 16 -15.36 -12.15 22.99
CA SER A 16 -15.70 -13.48 23.47
C SER A 16 -17.19 -13.75 23.35
N ARG A 17 -17.64 -14.90 23.88
CA ARG A 17 -19.00 -15.41 23.67
C ARG A 17 -20.06 -14.48 24.28
N GLU A 18 -19.75 -13.75 25.35
CA GLU A 18 -20.71 -12.92 26.07
C GLU A 18 -21.06 -11.68 25.26
N THR A 19 -20.06 -10.91 24.82
CA THR A 19 -20.30 -9.76 23.95
C THR A 19 -20.91 -10.14 22.61
N LYS A 20 -20.53 -11.29 22.04
CA LYS A 20 -21.16 -11.80 20.80
C LYS A 20 -22.66 -12.05 20.95
N LYS A 21 -23.11 -12.57 22.09
CA LYS A 21 -24.55 -12.80 22.35
C LYS A 21 -25.34 -11.49 22.44
N ILE A 22 -24.71 -10.41 22.91
CA ILE A 22 -25.34 -9.10 23.07
C ILE A 22 -25.38 -8.36 21.73
N VAL A 23 -24.24 -8.32 21.03
CA VAL A 23 -24.07 -7.50 19.83
C VAL A 23 -24.54 -8.20 18.55
N GLY A 24 -24.41 -9.53 18.46
CA GLY A 24 -24.78 -10.31 17.28
C GLY A 24 -26.21 -10.04 16.79
N PRO A 25 -27.24 -10.21 17.64
CA PRO A 25 -28.62 -9.93 17.27
C PRO A 25 -28.85 -8.47 16.85
N LYS A 26 -28.12 -7.52 17.44
CA LYS A 26 -28.22 -6.10 17.08
C LYS A 26 -27.64 -5.83 15.69
N ILE A 27 -26.52 -6.49 15.33
CA ILE A 27 -25.93 -6.41 14.00
C ILE A 27 -26.89 -6.99 12.96
N GLU A 28 -27.47 -8.16 13.20
CA GLU A 28 -28.47 -8.76 12.30
C GLU A 28 -29.69 -7.85 12.11
N ALA A 29 -30.11 -7.17 13.18
CA ALA A 29 -31.23 -6.23 13.13
C ALA A 29 -30.92 -4.97 12.28
N LEU A 30 -29.66 -4.60 12.05
CA LEU A 30 -29.30 -3.43 11.24
C LEU A 30 -29.79 -3.52 9.80
N GLU A 31 -29.83 -4.72 9.22
CA GLU A 31 -30.29 -4.95 7.85
C GLU A 31 -31.74 -4.48 7.65
N LYS A 32 -32.56 -4.60 8.70
CA LYS A 32 -33.99 -4.28 8.68
C LYS A 32 -34.27 -2.81 9.01
N GLN A 33 -33.26 -2.03 9.39
CA GLN A 33 -33.41 -0.63 9.80
C GLN A 33 -33.05 0.34 8.68
N LYS A 34 -33.69 1.52 8.67
CA LYS A 34 -33.44 2.58 7.68
C LYS A 34 -33.24 3.94 8.34
N GLY A 35 -32.53 4.82 7.63
CA GLY A 35 -32.31 6.21 8.03
C GLY A 35 -31.75 6.34 9.45
N PHE A 36 -32.35 7.23 10.24
CA PHE A 36 -31.89 7.56 11.59
C PHE A 36 -31.86 6.36 12.55
N GLN A 37 -32.83 5.43 12.46
CA GLN A 37 -32.89 4.26 13.35
C GLN A 37 -31.71 3.31 13.12
N ARG A 38 -31.23 3.21 11.87
CA ARG A 38 -30.04 2.44 11.54
C ARG A 38 -28.79 3.03 12.18
N ILE A 39 -28.67 4.36 12.17
CA ILE A 39 -27.54 5.08 12.78
C ILE A 39 -27.56 4.90 14.30
N LEU A 40 -28.72 5.08 14.94
CA LEU A 40 -28.85 4.88 16.39
C LEU A 40 -28.48 3.45 16.82
N LYS A 41 -29.02 2.45 16.11
CA LYS A 41 -28.71 1.04 16.41
C LYS A 41 -27.23 0.72 16.20
N PHE A 42 -26.59 1.34 15.20
CA PHE A 42 -25.15 1.22 14.99
C PHE A 42 -24.33 1.86 16.11
N LEU A 43 -24.70 3.05 16.57
CA LEU A 43 -24.04 3.70 17.71
C LEU A 43 -24.20 2.92 19.01
N GLU A 44 -25.38 2.31 19.23
CA GLU A 44 -25.63 1.41 20.35
C GLU A 44 -24.67 0.21 20.32
N ILE A 45 -24.50 -0.43 19.16
CA ILE A 45 -23.54 -1.53 18.97
C ILE A 45 -22.11 -1.07 19.28
N LEU A 46 -21.69 0.09 18.78
CA LEU A 46 -20.35 0.63 19.07
C LEU A 46 -20.17 0.91 20.56
N ASN A 47 -21.21 1.42 21.24
CA ASN A 47 -21.17 1.64 22.68
C ASN A 47 -21.04 0.33 23.46
N ASP A 48 -21.79 -0.70 23.09
CA ASP A 48 -21.70 -2.02 23.74
C ASP A 48 -20.30 -2.63 23.56
N LEU A 49 -19.78 -2.60 22.34
CA LEU A 49 -18.41 -3.06 22.05
C LEU A 49 -17.35 -2.25 22.80
N ALA A 50 -17.59 -0.95 23.00
CA ALA A 50 -16.65 -0.08 23.71
C ALA A 50 -16.57 -0.38 25.21
N ASN A 51 -17.68 -0.81 25.81
CA ASN A 51 -17.78 -1.13 27.23
C ASN A 51 -17.57 -2.62 27.53
N ALA A 52 -17.41 -3.45 26.51
CA ALA A 52 -17.06 -4.85 26.66
C ALA A 52 -15.64 -5.03 27.24
N GLU A 53 -15.52 -5.89 28.24
CA GLU A 53 -14.25 -6.26 28.88
C GLU A 53 -13.72 -7.63 28.40
N ASP A 54 -14.59 -8.45 27.79
CA ASP A 54 -14.31 -9.83 27.36
C ASP A 54 -13.72 -9.92 25.94
N TYR A 55 -12.62 -9.21 25.67
CA TYR A 55 -11.98 -9.23 24.35
C TYR A 55 -10.51 -9.67 24.41
N ASN A 56 -10.06 -10.29 23.32
CA ASN A 56 -8.65 -10.59 23.07
C ASN A 56 -8.14 -9.76 21.90
N VAL A 57 -6.93 -9.21 22.04
CA VAL A 57 -6.26 -8.53 20.92
C VAL A 57 -5.64 -9.59 20.02
N LEU A 58 -6.04 -9.61 18.75
CA LEU A 58 -5.61 -10.64 17.79
C LEU A 58 -4.15 -10.47 17.33
N ASN A 59 -3.60 -9.25 17.37
CA ASN A 59 -2.18 -8.97 17.13
C ASN A 59 -1.42 -8.66 18.44
N ALA A 60 -1.40 -9.60 19.39
CA ALA A 60 -0.65 -9.45 20.64
C ALA A 60 0.88 -9.45 20.45
N ASP A 61 1.39 -10.06 19.37
CA ASP A 61 2.83 -10.21 19.08
C ASP A 61 3.49 -9.00 18.40
N GLY A 62 2.98 -7.78 18.61
CA GLY A 62 3.67 -6.55 18.21
C GLY A 62 3.68 -6.24 16.71
N PHE A 63 2.75 -6.79 15.93
CA PHE A 63 2.67 -6.54 14.49
C PHE A 63 1.34 -5.96 14.02
N ALA A 64 0.61 -5.25 14.88
CA ALA A 64 -0.40 -4.32 14.41
C ALA A 64 0.25 -3.23 13.56
N PHE A 65 -0.33 -2.95 12.40
CA PHE A 65 0.00 -1.77 11.62
C PHE A 65 -0.54 -0.58 12.40
N GLU A 66 0.24 -0.08 13.35
CA GLU A 66 0.02 1.29 13.78
C GLU A 66 0.36 2.12 12.54
N THR A 67 -0.64 2.77 11.94
CA THR A 67 -0.39 4.01 11.20
C THR A 67 0.01 5.05 12.24
N THR A 68 1.17 4.87 12.87
CA THR A 68 1.78 5.97 13.60
C THR A 68 2.08 7.06 12.57
N PRO A 69 1.92 8.34 12.91
CA PRO A 69 2.35 9.44 12.05
C PRO A 69 3.83 9.32 11.62
N GLN A 70 4.63 8.59 12.41
CA GLN A 70 6.02 8.30 12.13
C GLN A 70 6.22 7.25 11.03
N ASP A 71 5.35 6.25 10.94
CA ASP A 71 5.38 5.25 9.86
C ASP A 71 4.90 5.83 8.54
N SER A 72 3.90 6.73 8.54
CA SER A 72 3.53 7.46 7.31
C SER A 72 4.66 8.38 6.85
N ALA A 73 5.30 9.10 7.77
CA ALA A 73 6.42 9.99 7.44
C ALA A 73 7.62 9.25 6.84
N LYS A 74 7.95 8.06 7.35
CA LYS A 74 9.02 7.21 6.78
C LYS A 74 8.68 6.76 5.37
N ILE A 75 7.45 6.31 5.12
CA ILE A 75 6.99 5.95 3.78
C ILE A 75 7.07 7.15 2.83
N ASP A 76 6.67 8.34 3.27
CA ASP A 76 6.73 9.56 2.46
C ASP A 76 8.18 9.92 2.09
N ILE A 77 9.12 9.79 3.03
CA ILE A 77 10.56 9.98 2.77
C ILE A 77 11.04 9.00 1.70
N ILE A 78 10.62 7.72 1.79
CA ILE A 78 11.00 6.69 0.84
C ILE A 78 10.44 7.02 -0.55
N TYR A 79 9.16 7.37 -0.67
CA TYR A 79 8.56 7.75 -1.95
C TYR A 79 9.19 8.99 -2.56
N LYS A 80 9.45 10.02 -1.75
CA LYS A 80 10.15 11.24 -2.19
C LYS A 80 11.54 10.92 -2.70
N HIS A 81 12.26 10.03 -2.02
CA HIS A 81 13.59 9.61 -2.44
C HIS A 81 13.54 8.85 -3.77
N ILE A 82 12.60 7.92 -3.96
CA ILE A 82 12.38 7.23 -5.23
C ILE A 82 12.09 8.24 -6.35
N ASN A 83 11.14 9.14 -6.14
CA ASN A 83 10.76 10.15 -7.14
C ASN A 83 11.95 10.97 -7.65
N ASN A 84 12.91 11.26 -6.79
CA ASN A 84 14.06 12.09 -7.12
C ASN A 84 15.27 11.30 -7.63
N ASN A 85 15.34 9.98 -7.40
CA ASN A 85 16.55 9.19 -7.64
C ASN A 85 16.31 7.90 -8.44
N PHE A 86 15.07 7.62 -8.89
CA PHE A 86 14.75 6.37 -9.58
C PHE A 86 15.61 6.10 -10.82
N GLN A 87 16.14 7.13 -11.47
CA GLN A 87 17.03 6.98 -12.64
C GLN A 87 18.38 6.37 -12.27
N ASN A 88 18.83 6.55 -11.03
CA ASN A 88 20.09 6.02 -10.53
C ASN A 88 19.87 4.70 -9.78
N HIS A 89 20.96 3.98 -9.52
CA HIS A 89 20.92 2.84 -8.62
C HIS A 89 20.67 3.32 -7.18
N ILE A 90 19.57 2.86 -6.57
CA ILE A 90 19.27 3.11 -5.16
C ILE A 90 19.63 1.84 -4.38
N SER A 91 20.66 1.93 -3.54
CA SER A 91 21.07 0.80 -2.70
C SER A 91 20.10 0.60 -1.53
N LEU A 92 20.04 -0.64 -1.02
CA LEU A 92 19.22 -0.93 0.16
C LEU A 92 19.79 -0.27 1.41
N ASP A 93 21.11 -0.16 1.53
CA ASP A 93 21.79 0.52 2.62
C ASP A 93 21.39 2.01 2.68
N GLU A 94 21.46 2.71 1.55
CA GLU A 94 21.10 4.12 1.47
C GLU A 94 19.66 4.40 1.92
N ILE A 95 18.70 3.61 1.44
CA ILE A 95 17.30 3.84 1.75
C ILE A 95 16.94 3.40 3.18
N ALA A 96 17.62 2.37 3.69
CA ALA A 96 17.47 1.92 5.07
C ALA A 96 18.00 2.98 6.04
N ASP A 97 19.16 3.58 5.75
CA ASP A 97 19.74 4.68 6.53
C ASP A 97 18.81 5.91 6.54
N LYS A 98 18.22 6.28 5.39
CA LYS A 98 17.22 7.36 5.31
C LYS A 98 15.96 7.08 6.13
N ALA A 99 15.59 5.81 6.30
CA ALA A 99 14.48 5.38 7.14
C ALA A 99 14.90 5.16 8.62
N SER A 100 16.19 5.39 8.94
CA SER A 100 16.80 5.09 10.25
C SER A 100 16.58 3.64 10.67
N MET A 101 16.85 2.72 9.74
CA MET A 101 16.67 1.28 9.90
C MET A 101 17.90 0.52 9.40
N THR A 102 18.13 -0.67 9.95
CA THR A 102 19.01 -1.64 9.30
C THR A 102 18.35 -2.20 8.04
N VAL A 103 19.14 -2.65 7.06
CA VAL A 103 18.61 -3.23 5.80
C VAL A 103 17.56 -4.33 6.02
N PRO A 104 17.76 -5.32 6.92
CA PRO A 104 16.74 -6.35 7.17
C PRO A 104 15.44 -5.77 7.76
N ALA A 105 15.55 -4.77 8.64
CA ALA A 105 14.40 -4.10 9.23
C ALA A 105 13.63 -3.30 8.17
N PHE A 106 14.33 -2.57 7.31
CA PHE A 106 13.75 -1.86 6.17
C PHE A 106 13.00 -2.79 5.22
N CYS A 107 13.62 -3.89 4.79
CA CYS A 107 12.99 -4.84 3.86
C CYS A 107 11.67 -5.41 4.43
N ARG A 108 11.68 -5.79 5.71
CA ARG A 108 10.48 -6.29 6.40
C ARG A 108 9.42 -5.21 6.52
N TYR A 109 9.81 -4.04 7.00
CA TYR A 109 8.93 -2.88 7.17
C TYR A 109 8.28 -2.49 5.84
N PHE A 110 9.08 -2.27 4.80
CA PHE A 110 8.63 -1.81 3.50
C PHE A 110 7.70 -2.83 2.83
N LYS A 111 8.05 -4.12 2.87
CA LYS A 111 7.19 -5.18 2.31
C LYS A 111 5.87 -5.28 3.06
N LYS A 112 5.88 -5.13 4.39
CA LYS A 112 4.67 -5.11 5.20
C LYS A 112 3.81 -3.87 4.89
N ALA A 113 4.44 -2.72 4.69
CA ALA A 113 3.75 -1.45 4.44
C ALA A 113 3.17 -1.31 3.04
N THR A 114 3.87 -1.82 2.03
CA THR A 114 3.49 -1.63 0.62
C THR A 114 2.97 -2.89 -0.05
N GLY A 115 3.06 -4.05 0.61
CA GLY A 115 2.74 -5.37 0.04
C GLY A 115 3.76 -5.89 -0.98
N ARG A 116 4.82 -5.14 -1.28
CA ARG A 116 5.82 -5.45 -2.32
C ARG A 116 7.24 -5.13 -1.85
N THR A 117 8.24 -5.72 -2.51
CA THR A 117 9.64 -5.39 -2.22
C THR A 117 9.99 -4.00 -2.73
N PHE A 118 10.99 -3.37 -2.12
CA PHE A 118 11.48 -2.04 -2.55
C PHE A 118 11.90 -2.03 -4.01
N THR A 119 12.70 -3.02 -4.43
CA THR A 119 13.12 -3.19 -5.83
C THR A 119 11.93 -3.30 -6.79
N LYS A 120 10.86 -4.00 -6.39
CA LYS A 120 9.65 -4.11 -7.20
C LYS A 120 8.96 -2.76 -7.36
N LEU A 121 8.81 -1.99 -6.27
CA LEU A 121 8.25 -0.65 -6.35
C LEU A 121 9.08 0.26 -7.27
N VAL A 122 10.40 0.28 -7.11
CA VAL A 122 11.28 1.13 -7.94
C VAL A 122 11.12 0.75 -9.42
N ASN A 123 11.12 -0.54 -9.74
CA ASN A 123 10.94 -1.00 -11.12
C ASN A 123 9.56 -0.61 -11.67
N GLU A 124 8.48 -0.76 -10.90
CA GLU A 124 7.14 -0.33 -11.33
C GLU A 124 7.10 1.18 -11.58
N TYR A 125 7.70 1.98 -10.70
CA TYR A 125 7.82 3.43 -10.90
C TYR A 125 8.57 3.78 -12.19
N ARG A 126 9.70 3.09 -12.46
CA ARG A 126 10.47 3.25 -13.70
C ARG A 126 9.66 2.89 -14.94
N ILE A 127 8.85 1.83 -14.89
CA ILE A 127 8.00 1.43 -16.02
C ILE A 127 6.89 2.44 -16.28
N VAL A 128 6.28 3.02 -15.24
CA VAL A 128 5.30 4.12 -15.39
C VAL A 128 5.94 5.35 -16.03
N HIS A 129 7.19 5.68 -15.67
CA HIS A 129 7.93 6.72 -16.37
C HIS A 129 8.23 6.36 -17.83
N ALA A 130 8.57 5.10 -18.11
CA ALA A 130 8.83 4.63 -19.45
C ALA A 130 7.58 4.71 -20.33
N THR A 131 6.39 4.37 -19.83
CA THR A 131 5.14 4.49 -20.61
C THR A 131 4.90 5.94 -21.03
N LYS A 132 5.13 6.90 -20.13
CA LYS A 132 5.05 8.34 -20.40
C LYS A 132 6.04 8.78 -21.48
N LEU A 133 7.31 8.39 -21.35
CA LEU A 133 8.33 8.73 -22.36
C LEU A 133 8.04 8.10 -23.73
N LEU A 134 7.48 6.88 -23.75
CA LEU A 134 7.11 6.21 -25.00
C LEU A 134 5.95 6.92 -25.72
N SER A 135 5.03 7.56 -24.99
CA SER A 135 3.90 8.31 -25.55
C SER A 135 4.26 9.75 -25.93
N GLU A 136 5.12 10.41 -25.16
CA GLU A 136 5.39 11.86 -25.31
C GLU A 136 6.66 12.16 -26.13
N SER A 137 7.59 11.21 -26.26
CA SER A 137 8.89 11.45 -26.88
C SER A 137 9.16 10.59 -28.13
N LYS A 138 10.11 11.07 -28.96
CA LYS A 138 10.66 10.33 -30.10
C LYS A 138 11.90 9.50 -29.77
N MET A 139 12.33 9.47 -28.50
CA MET A 139 13.53 8.74 -28.05
C MET A 139 13.46 7.28 -28.48
N SER A 140 14.59 6.62 -28.77
CA SER A 140 14.55 5.18 -29.06
C SER A 140 14.09 4.40 -27.82
N ILE A 141 13.56 3.19 -28.00
CA ILE A 141 13.11 2.37 -26.85
C ILE A 141 14.32 2.04 -25.94
N THR A 142 15.49 1.89 -26.54
CA THR A 142 16.77 1.68 -25.84
C THR A 142 17.14 2.90 -25.00
N ASP A 143 16.99 4.11 -25.53
CA ASP A 143 17.27 5.33 -24.76
C ASP A 143 16.27 5.49 -23.62
N VAL A 144 14.98 5.21 -23.85
CA VAL A 144 13.96 5.23 -22.79
C VAL A 144 14.28 4.23 -21.68
N CYS A 145 14.78 3.03 -22.01
CA CYS A 145 15.23 2.05 -21.02
C CYS A 145 16.31 2.64 -20.10
N TYR A 146 17.35 3.25 -20.67
CA TYR A 146 18.44 3.83 -19.90
C TYR A 146 18.03 5.10 -19.13
N GLU A 147 17.21 5.97 -19.74
CA GLU A 147 16.68 7.19 -19.12
C GLU A 147 15.79 6.89 -17.90
N CYS A 148 15.09 5.75 -17.92
CA CYS A 148 14.33 5.26 -16.77
C CYS A 148 15.19 4.51 -15.74
N GLY A 149 16.51 4.46 -15.89
CA GLY A 149 17.43 3.86 -14.91
C GLY A 149 17.59 2.35 -14.97
N PHE A 150 17.17 1.71 -16.07
CA PHE A 150 17.48 0.30 -16.32
C PHE A 150 18.84 0.19 -17.02
N ASN A 151 19.71 -0.69 -16.53
CA ASN A 151 21.01 -1.00 -17.14
C ASN A 151 20.99 -2.20 -18.09
N ASN A 152 19.83 -2.86 -18.22
CA ASN A 152 19.66 -4.07 -19.01
C ASN A 152 18.34 -4.04 -19.77
N PHE A 153 18.43 -3.94 -21.09
CA PHE A 153 17.29 -3.86 -22.00
C PHE A 153 16.39 -5.09 -21.98
N SER A 154 16.97 -6.29 -21.83
CA SER A 154 16.22 -7.54 -21.74
C SER A 154 15.39 -7.60 -20.46
N HIS A 155 15.97 -7.15 -19.34
CA HIS A 155 15.27 -7.05 -18.07
C HIS A 155 14.14 -6.00 -18.13
N PHE A 156 14.42 -4.83 -18.69
CA PHE A 156 13.43 -3.79 -18.94
C PHE A 156 12.25 -4.31 -19.76
N ASN A 157 12.48 -4.93 -20.91
CA ASN A 157 11.39 -5.43 -21.77
C ASN A 157 10.56 -6.52 -21.10
N LYS A 158 11.20 -7.42 -20.32
CA LYS A 158 10.49 -8.44 -19.56
C LYS A 158 9.54 -7.81 -18.54
N LEU A 159 10.05 -6.87 -17.72
CA LEU A 159 9.25 -6.18 -16.71
C LEU A 159 8.17 -5.29 -17.33
N PHE A 160 8.50 -4.58 -18.41
CA PHE A 160 7.54 -3.74 -19.13
C PHE A 160 6.36 -4.58 -19.61
N LYS A 161 6.62 -5.75 -20.20
CA LYS A 161 5.58 -6.68 -20.65
C LYS A 161 4.79 -7.28 -19.49
N GLU A 162 5.45 -7.62 -18.39
CA GLU A 162 4.78 -8.14 -17.18
C GLU A 162 3.81 -7.11 -16.59
N ILE A 163 4.20 -5.84 -16.53
CA ILE A 163 3.41 -4.78 -15.89
C ILE A 163 2.34 -4.20 -16.82
N THR A 164 2.65 -4.00 -18.12
CA THR A 164 1.73 -3.37 -19.08
C THR A 164 0.95 -4.36 -19.95
N GLY A 165 1.31 -5.64 -19.91
CA GLY A 165 0.77 -6.69 -20.77
C GLY A 165 1.33 -6.70 -22.20
N LYS A 166 2.17 -5.72 -22.60
CA LYS A 166 2.66 -5.54 -23.97
C LYS A 166 4.15 -5.21 -23.99
N SER A 167 4.85 -5.51 -25.07
CA SER A 167 6.25 -5.03 -25.21
C SER A 167 6.28 -3.51 -25.39
N ALA A 168 7.37 -2.86 -24.99
CA ALA A 168 7.54 -1.41 -25.15
C ALA A 168 7.36 -0.94 -26.61
N SER A 169 7.83 -1.75 -27.57
CA SER A 169 7.64 -1.48 -29.00
C SER A 169 6.19 -1.54 -29.43
N LYS A 170 5.43 -2.54 -28.96
CA LYS A 170 4.01 -2.67 -29.26
C LYS A 170 3.22 -1.52 -28.63
N TYR A 171 3.52 -1.22 -27.36
CA TYR A 171 2.90 -0.11 -26.63
C TYR A 171 3.05 1.22 -27.37
N ARG A 172 4.26 1.56 -27.83
CA ARG A 172 4.49 2.78 -28.62
C ARG A 172 3.71 2.81 -29.93
N SER A 173 3.67 1.68 -30.65
CA SER A 173 2.95 1.61 -31.93
C SER A 173 1.46 1.91 -31.75
N GLU A 174 0.85 1.37 -30.69
CA GLU A 174 -0.56 1.59 -30.39
C GLU A 174 -0.85 3.04 -29.97
N MET A 175 0.02 3.67 -29.17
CA MET A 175 -0.15 5.07 -28.78
C MET A 175 -0.07 6.02 -29.99
N LYS A 176 0.78 5.73 -30.98
CA LYS A 176 0.83 6.51 -32.23
C LYS A 176 -0.46 6.41 -33.05
N GLN A 177 -1.16 5.28 -33.00
CA GLN A 177 -2.42 5.07 -33.71
C GLN A 177 -3.62 5.77 -33.05
N ILE A 178 -3.52 6.13 -31.78
CA ILE A 178 -4.58 6.85 -31.05
C ILE A 178 -4.46 8.37 -31.23
N ILE A 179 -3.26 8.87 -31.52
CA ILE A 179 -2.97 10.33 -31.63
C ILE A 179 -2.99 10.81 -33.10
N GLN A 180 -3.04 9.90 -34.08
CA GLN A 180 -3.28 10.20 -35.50
C GLN A 180 -4.77 10.12 -35.83
#